data_AF-A0A172PYW3-F1
#
_entry.id   AF-A0A172PYW3-F1
#
_cell.length_a   1.000
_cell.length_b   1.000
_cell.length_c   1.000
_cell.angle_alpha   90.00
_cell.angle_beta   90.00
_cell.angle_gamma   90.00
#
_symmetry.space_group_name_H-M   'P 1'
#
loop_
_entity.id
_entity.type
_entity.pdbx_description
1 polymer ?
#
loop_
_entity_poly.entity_id
_entity_poly.type
_entity_poly.pdbx_seq_one_letter_code
_entity_poly.pdbx_strand_id
1 'polypeptide(L)'
;MNLGIINKKVAGMKKDNDINGLFEIQSYATSIVMLRHFATENYIAINEKGEIIVTPSKNDECLFYHYMEENGYVTFASVKYYINEHYDLFLNLKANGKVRDVRRTAPGQTSSQFILIPSDTNKSCIR
;
A
#
# COMPACT_ATOMS: atom_id res chain seq x y z
N MET A 1 -2.30 9.07 10.42
CA MET A 1 -0.89 8.83 10.04
C MET A 1 -0.91 8.52 8.57
N ASN A 2 -0.05 9.17 7.80
CA ASN A 2 0.03 8.95 6.36
C ASN A 2 1.06 7.87 6.08
N LEU A 3 0.82 7.07 5.05
CA LEU A 3 1.79 6.10 4.57
C LEU A 3 2.94 6.83 3.87
N GLY A 4 4.18 6.40 4.10
CA GLY A 4 5.33 6.92 3.38
C GLY A 4 6.52 5.97 3.40
N ILE A 5 7.55 6.30 2.62
CA ILE A 5 8.84 5.60 2.62
C ILE A 5 9.88 6.47 3.31
N ILE A 6 10.43 5.98 4.42
CA ILE A 6 11.48 6.65 5.20
C ILE A 6 12.65 5.68 5.35
N ASN A 7 13.86 6.10 4.98
CA ASN A 7 15.07 5.28 5.04
C ASN A 7 14.90 3.90 4.38
N LYS A 8 14.27 3.88 3.20
CA LYS A 8 13.96 2.66 2.41
C LYS A 8 13.03 1.66 3.11
N LYS A 9 12.23 2.11 4.08
CA LYS A 9 11.21 1.29 4.77
C LYS A 9 9.86 1.99 4.72
N VAL A 10 8.80 1.19 4.69
CA VAL A 10 7.44 1.71 4.85
C VAL A 10 7.24 2.13 6.30
N ALA A 11 6.79 3.37 6.49
CA ALA A 11 6.57 3.95 7.81
C ALA A 11 5.45 5.00 7.76
N GLY A 12 4.92 5.31 8.94
CA GLY A 12 3.93 6.37 9.10
C GLY A 12 4.58 7.72 9.29
N MET A 13 3.99 8.72 8.65
CA MET A 13 4.42 10.10 8.72
C MET A 13 3.25 11.01 9.11
N LYS A 14 3.56 12.13 9.77
CA LYS A 14 2.56 13.08 10.27
C LYS A 14 2.27 14.24 9.32
N LYS A 15 3.21 14.52 8.41
CA LYS A 15 3.12 15.65 7.49
C LYS A 15 2.28 15.23 6.28
N ASP A 16 1.34 16.08 5.90
CA ASP A 16 0.57 15.91 4.68
C ASP A 16 1.37 16.42 3.48
N ASN A 17 1.09 15.86 2.29
CA ASN A 17 1.66 16.29 1.01
C ASN A 17 3.21 16.36 0.96
N ASP A 18 3.88 15.45 1.68
CA ASP A 18 5.33 15.29 1.60
C ASP A 18 5.68 14.32 0.48
N ILE A 19 6.80 14.56 -0.19
CA ILE A 19 7.32 13.74 -1.28
C ILE A 19 7.48 12.26 -0.90
N ASN A 20 7.77 11.98 0.38
CA ASN A 20 7.94 10.62 0.91
C ASN A 20 6.60 9.86 1.06
N GLY A 21 5.46 10.57 1.01
CA GLY A 21 4.12 10.00 1.09
C GLY A 21 3.39 9.96 -0.26
N LEU A 22 4.05 10.32 -1.36
CA LEU A 22 3.46 10.32 -2.69
C LEU A 22 3.67 8.97 -3.38
N PHE A 23 2.56 8.35 -3.77
CA PHE A 23 2.55 7.09 -4.50
C PHE A 23 1.69 7.21 -5.76
N GLU A 24 2.17 6.62 -6.84
CA GLU A 24 1.38 6.31 -8.03
C GLU A 24 0.74 4.93 -7.83
N ILE A 25 -0.59 4.87 -7.97
CA ILE A 25 -1.34 3.61 -7.98
C ILE A 25 -1.39 3.13 -9.42
N GLN A 26 -0.58 2.13 -9.75
CA GLN A 26 -0.48 1.59 -11.10
C GLN A 26 -1.46 0.42 -11.26
N SER A 27 -2.45 0.58 -12.13
CA SER A 27 -3.38 -0.50 -12.47
C SER A 27 -2.66 -1.65 -13.19
N TYR A 28 -2.90 -2.88 -12.74
CA TYR A 28 -2.40 -4.11 -13.37
C TYR A 28 -3.54 -4.94 -13.97
N ALA A 29 -4.64 -5.11 -13.22
CA ALA A 29 -5.87 -5.76 -13.67
C ALA A 29 -7.07 -5.20 -12.88
N THR A 30 -8.27 -5.72 -13.13
CA THR A 30 -9.46 -5.33 -12.35
C THR A 30 -9.19 -5.49 -10.86
N SER A 31 -9.23 -4.36 -10.14
CA SER A 31 -8.97 -4.28 -8.70
C SER A 31 -7.58 -4.74 -8.26
N ILE A 32 -6.61 -4.93 -9.17
CA ILE A 32 -5.24 -5.28 -8.84
C ILE A 32 -4.32 -4.13 -9.22
N VAL A 33 -3.52 -3.67 -8.26
CA VAL A 33 -2.66 -2.51 -8.41
C VAL A 33 -1.26 -2.76 -7.87
N MET A 34 -0.31 -1.92 -8.26
CA MET A 34 0.98 -1.76 -7.60
C MET A 34 1.10 -0.35 -7.03
N LEU A 35 1.73 -0.23 -5.86
CA LEU A 35 1.96 1.05 -5.20
C LEU A 35 3.41 1.49 -5.46
N ARG A 36 3.61 2.37 -6.45
CA ARG A 36 4.92 2.89 -6.86
C ARG A 36 5.20 4.20 -6.15
N HIS A 37 6.24 4.26 -5.35
CA HIS A 37 6.68 5.48 -4.67
C HIS A 37 7.24 6.48 -5.67
N PHE A 38 6.67 7.68 -5.68
CA PHE A 38 6.94 8.69 -6.71
C PHE A 38 8.40 9.14 -6.72
N ALA A 39 9.02 9.33 -5.55
CA ALA A 39 10.36 9.90 -5.46
C ALA A 39 11.48 8.93 -5.85
N THR A 40 11.28 7.64 -5.59
CA THR A 40 12.35 6.63 -5.72
C THR A 40 12.06 5.57 -6.77
N GLU A 41 10.90 5.61 -7.42
CA GLU A 41 10.47 4.60 -8.41
C GLU A 41 10.38 3.16 -7.84
N ASN A 42 10.39 3.02 -6.51
CA ASN A 42 10.34 1.72 -5.84
C ASN A 42 8.90 1.33 -5.54
N TYR A 43 8.66 0.04 -5.38
CA TYR A 43 7.36 -0.52 -5.06
C TYR A 43 7.28 -0.94 -3.60
N ILE A 44 6.08 -0.83 -3.02
CA ILE A 44 5.75 -1.57 -1.82
C ILE A 44 5.53 -3.04 -2.22
N ALA A 45 6.02 -3.97 -1.42
CA ALA A 45 5.77 -5.40 -1.60
C ALA A 45 5.57 -6.09 -0.25
N ILE A 46 4.88 -7.23 -0.28
CA ILE A 46 4.82 -8.17 0.85
C ILE A 46 5.65 -9.39 0.45
N ASN A 47 6.73 -9.65 1.18
CA ASN A 47 7.57 -10.82 0.90
C ASN A 47 6.98 -12.12 1.46
N GLU A 48 7.58 -13.25 1.12
CA GLU A 48 7.21 -14.60 1.60
C GLU A 48 7.16 -14.73 3.14
N LYS A 49 7.86 -13.87 3.88
CA LYS A 49 7.90 -13.87 5.35
C LYS A 49 6.76 -13.08 5.97
N GLY A 50 5.91 -12.42 5.16
CA GLY A 50 4.85 -11.54 5.64
C GLY A 50 5.36 -10.15 6.07
N GLU A 51 6.52 -9.73 5.57
CA GLU A 51 7.09 -8.42 5.86
C GLU A 51 6.75 -7.44 4.74
N ILE A 52 6.37 -6.22 5.13
CA ILE A 52 6.20 -5.10 4.20
C ILE A 52 7.58 -4.52 3.90
N ILE A 53 7.98 -4.61 2.64
CA ILE A 53 9.29 -4.17 2.15
C ILE A 53 9.14 -3.13 1.04
N VAL A 54 10.26 -2.48 0.72
CA VAL A 54 10.39 -1.58 -0.42
C VAL A 54 11.39 -2.21 -1.39
N THR A 55 11.01 -2.32 -2.66
CA THR A 55 11.83 -3.00 -3.68
C THR A 55 11.84 -2.24 -5.01
N PRO A 56 12.98 -2.16 -5.72
CA PRO A 56 13.01 -1.67 -7.09
C PRO A 56 12.48 -2.70 -8.11
N SER A 57 12.35 -3.97 -7.70
CA SER A 57 11.99 -5.06 -8.60
C SER A 57 10.48 -5.22 -8.68
N LYS A 58 9.93 -4.99 -9.87
CA LYS A 58 8.51 -5.23 -10.17
C LYS A 58 8.27 -6.74 -10.30
N ASN A 59 7.55 -7.32 -9.35
CA ASN A 59 7.17 -8.73 -9.35
C ASN A 59 5.80 -8.94 -8.69
N ASP A 60 5.36 -10.19 -8.57
CA ASP A 60 4.03 -10.53 -8.03
C ASP A 60 3.87 -10.19 -6.53
N GLU A 61 4.97 -9.99 -5.79
CA GLU A 61 4.91 -9.53 -4.40
C GLU A 61 4.50 -8.06 -4.28
N CYS A 62 4.58 -7.30 -5.38
CA CYS A 62 4.14 -5.90 -5.48
C CYS A 62 2.64 -5.78 -5.83
N LEU A 63 1.95 -6.88 -6.12
CA LEU A 63 0.55 -6.88 -6.52
C LEU A 63 -0.36 -6.86 -5.28
N PHE A 64 -1.23 -5.86 -5.24
CA PHE A 64 -2.24 -5.71 -4.21
C PHE A 64 -3.65 -5.73 -4.80
N TYR A 65 -4.54 -6.49 -4.17
CA TYR A 65 -5.97 -6.36 -4.37
C TYR A 65 -6.46 -5.11 -3.64
N HIS A 66 -6.95 -4.14 -4.43
CA HIS A 66 -7.50 -2.88 -3.96
C HIS A 66 -9.02 -3.00 -3.86
N TYR A 67 -9.54 -2.76 -2.65
CA TYR A 67 -10.97 -2.84 -2.36
C TYR A 67 -11.42 -1.64 -1.53
N MET A 68 -12.54 -1.04 -1.93
CA MET A 68 -13.22 -0.01 -1.16
C MET A 68 -14.25 -0.69 -0.25
N GLU A 69 -14.05 -0.58 1.06
CA GLU A 69 -14.99 -1.07 2.06
C GLU A 69 -16.27 -0.20 2.10
N GLU A 70 -17.32 -0.71 2.74
CA GLU A 70 -18.62 -0.04 2.84
C GLU A 70 -18.55 1.33 3.52
N ASN A 71 -17.55 1.53 4.40
CA ASN A 71 -17.29 2.80 5.08
C ASN A 71 -16.52 3.83 4.21
N GLY A 72 -16.20 3.50 2.96
CA GLY A 72 -15.48 4.36 2.02
C GLY A 72 -13.96 4.34 2.15
N TYR A 73 -13.40 3.57 3.08
CA TYR A 73 -11.95 3.37 3.18
C TYR A 73 -11.49 2.30 2.20
N VAL A 74 -10.24 2.42 1.74
CA VAL A 74 -9.63 1.43 0.85
C VAL A 74 -8.66 0.53 1.60
N THR A 75 -8.57 -0.72 1.15
CA THR A 75 -7.60 -1.70 1.63
C THR A 75 -6.71 -2.17 0.48
N PHE A 76 -5.53 -2.67 0.84
CA PHE A 76 -4.58 -3.28 -0.09
C PHE A 76 -4.15 -4.62 0.49
N ALA A 77 -4.61 -5.71 -0.12
CA ALA A 77 -4.25 -7.06 0.32
C ALA A 77 -3.27 -7.71 -0.65
N SER A 78 -2.34 -8.53 -0.16
CA SER A 78 -1.44 -9.30 -1.04
C SER A 78 -2.25 -10.17 -2.00
N VAL A 79 -1.92 -10.10 -3.29
CA VAL A 79 -2.46 -11.04 -4.28
C VAL A 79 -1.77 -12.39 -4.18
N LYS A 80 -0.45 -12.38 -3.96
CA LYS A 80 0.39 -13.58 -4.01
C LYS A 80 0.26 -14.45 -2.77
N TYR A 81 0.18 -13.84 -1.58
CA TYR A 81 0.20 -14.55 -0.31
C TYR A 81 -1.11 -14.39 0.43
N TYR A 82 -1.54 -15.46 1.11
CA TYR A 82 -2.73 -15.50 1.97
C TYR A 82 -2.55 -16.56 3.06
N ILE A 83 -3.36 -16.51 4.13
CA ILE A 83 -3.33 -17.52 5.21
C ILE A 83 -4.54 -18.44 5.13
N ASN A 84 -5.74 -17.87 5.19
CA ASN A 84 -7.00 -18.62 5.25
C ASN A 84 -7.80 -18.42 3.97
N GLU A 85 -7.90 -17.18 3.50
CA GLU A 85 -8.71 -16.80 2.35
C GLU A 85 -7.95 -15.84 1.44
N HIS A 86 -8.27 -15.86 0.15
CA HIS A 86 -7.68 -14.90 -0.78
C HIS A 86 -7.89 -13.46 -0.28
N TYR A 87 -6.83 -12.66 -0.35
CA TYR A 87 -6.84 -11.25 0.03
C TYR A 87 -7.02 -11.00 1.55
N ASP A 88 -6.55 -11.91 2.40
CA ASP A 88 -6.59 -11.76 3.87
C ASP A 88 -5.30 -11.18 4.51
N LEU A 89 -4.28 -10.88 3.70
CA LEU A 89 -3.01 -10.28 4.15
C LEU A 89 -2.88 -8.82 3.74
N PHE A 90 -3.15 -7.91 4.67
CA PHE A 90 -3.29 -6.49 4.38
C PHE A 90 -2.00 -5.70 4.62
N LEU A 91 -1.72 -4.75 3.73
CA LEU A 91 -0.87 -3.61 4.05
C LEU A 91 -1.47 -2.90 5.27
N ASN A 92 -0.63 -2.61 6.26
CA ASN A 92 -1.11 -2.02 7.51
C ASN A 92 -0.16 -0.94 8.04
N LEU A 93 -0.75 0.06 8.66
CA LEU A 93 -0.06 1.14 9.34
C LEU A 93 -0.79 1.50 10.64
N LYS A 94 -0.09 1.44 11.76
CA LYS A 94 -0.66 1.85 13.04
C LYS A 94 -0.71 3.35 13.23
N ALA A 95 -1.53 3.78 14.19
CA ALA A 95 -1.54 5.15 14.71
C ALA A 95 -0.16 5.64 15.19
N ASN A 96 0.71 4.75 15.69
CA ASN A 96 2.08 5.10 16.10
C ASN A 96 3.10 5.13 14.93
N GLY A 97 2.64 4.95 13.69
CA GLY A 97 3.45 5.00 12.47
C GLY A 97 4.28 3.75 12.19
N LYS A 98 4.13 2.68 12.97
CA LYS A 98 4.80 1.40 12.71
C LYS A 98 3.92 0.48 11.85
N VAL A 99 4.54 -0.15 10.87
CA VAL A 99 3.99 -1.33 10.19
C VAL A 99 4.10 -2.56 11.10
N ARG A 100 3.19 -3.51 10.96
CA ARG A 100 3.28 -4.86 11.54
C ARG A 100 3.43 -5.90 10.44
N ASP A 101 3.92 -7.06 10.85
CA ASP A 101 3.79 -8.31 10.10
C ASP A 101 2.36 -8.50 9.62
N VAL A 102 2.18 -8.71 8.31
CA VAL A 102 0.85 -8.78 7.69
C VAL A 102 0.08 -10.03 8.12
N ARG A 103 0.78 -11.07 8.59
CA ARG A 103 0.15 -12.31 9.09
C ARG A 103 -0.67 -12.10 10.37
N ARG A 104 -0.61 -10.88 10.92
CA ARG A 104 -1.40 -10.45 12.09
C ARG A 104 -2.54 -9.51 11.72
N THR A 105 -2.75 -9.27 10.44
CA THR A 105 -3.86 -8.48 9.95
C THR A 105 -5.11 -9.33 9.83
N ALA A 106 -6.26 -8.67 9.88
CA ALA A 106 -7.55 -9.29 9.69
C ALA A 106 -8.50 -8.27 9.04
N PRO A 107 -9.57 -8.72 8.35
CA PRO A 107 -10.58 -7.83 7.81
C PRO A 107 -11.19 -6.89 8.87
N GLY A 108 -11.53 -5.67 8.47
CA GLY A 108 -12.14 -4.66 9.35
C GLY A 108 -11.19 -3.98 10.35
N GLN A 109 -9.89 -4.32 10.34
CA GLN A 109 -8.92 -3.61 11.17
C GLN A 109 -8.65 -2.21 10.62
N THR A 110 -8.85 -1.19 11.46
CA THR A 110 -8.62 0.21 11.10
C THR A 110 -7.18 0.52 10.68
N SER A 111 -6.19 -0.29 11.11
CA SER A 111 -4.80 -0.15 10.65
C SER A 111 -4.59 -0.54 9.19
N SER A 112 -5.53 -1.25 8.58
CA SER A 112 -5.46 -1.68 7.18
C SER A 112 -6.31 -0.80 6.25
N GLN A 113 -7.05 0.15 6.83
CA GLN A 113 -7.93 1.07 6.13
C GLN A 113 -7.20 2.37 5.82
N PHE A 114 -7.23 2.78 4.56
CA PHE A 114 -6.59 3.99 4.06
C PHE A 114 -7.59 4.90 3.36
N ILE A 115 -7.29 6.19 3.30
CA ILE A 115 -7.98 7.16 2.46
C ILE A 115 -7.00 7.59 1.37
N LEU A 116 -7.44 7.56 0.12
CA LEU A 116 -6.66 8.08 -1.00
C LEU A 116 -6.89 9.58 -1.10
N ILE A 117 -5.83 10.37 -0.92
CA ILE A 117 -5.88 11.82 -1.07
C ILE A 117 -5.20 12.15 -2.41
N PRO A 118 -5.94 12.68 -3.41
CA PRO A 118 -5.35 13.11 -4.67
C PRO A 118 -4.25 14.15 -4.44
N SER A 119 -3.16 14.06 -5.21
CA SER A 119 -2.12 15.09 -5.24
C SER A 119 -2.20 15.83 -6.58
N ASP A 120 -2.07 17.15 -6.55
CA ASP A 120 -2.13 18.06 -7.70
C ASP A 120 -0.93 17.94 -8.67
N THR A 121 -0.21 16.82 -8.66
CA THR A 121 0.81 16.52 -9.66
C THR A 121 0.11 16.27 -11.01
N ASN A 122 -0.22 17.35 -11.71
CA ASN A 122 -0.86 17.45 -13.02
C ASN A 122 -0.20 16.56 -14.08
N LYS A 123 -0.52 15.27 -14.10
CA LYS A 123 -0.25 14.38 -15.23
C LYS A 123 -1.48 13.53 -15.50
N SER A 124 -2.28 13.99 -16.46
CA SER A 124 -3.21 13.15 -17.21
C SER A 124 -3.38 13.79 -18.58
N CYS A 125 -2.87 13.13 -19.62
CA CYS A 125 -3.30 13.37 -21.00
C CYS A 125 -3.72 12.02 -21.58
N ILE A 126 -4.98 11.95 -22.02
CA ILE A 126 -5.52 10.85 -22.80
C ILE A 126 -5.73 11.42 -24.20
N ARG A 127 -5.33 10.67 -25.23
CA ARG A 127 -5.78 10.91 -26.59
C ARG A 127 -6.57 9.69 -27.05
#